data_AF-A0A077PHY4-F1
#
_entry.id   AF-A0A077PHY4-F1
#
_cell.length_a   1.000
_cell.length_b   1.000
_cell.length_c   1.000
_cell.angle_alpha   90.00
_cell.angle_beta   90.00
_cell.angle_gamma   90.00
#
_symmetry.space_group_name_H-M   'P 1'
#
loop_
_entity.id
_entity.type
_entity.pdbx_description
1 polymer ?
#
loop_
_entity_poly.entity_id
_entity_poly.type
_entity_poly.pdbx_seq_one_letter_code
_entity_poly.pdbx_strand_id
1 'polypeptide(L)'
;MERILLSIYKYKTESFFNESTLPFDNQFFLYKADRKRPRRDESKNRELCFKRGCYGDFLKVTSWDYLFREYMPVEYWNHIPDEFIKDKNIFGFANIDYYNVNLIVNRMFFIFDINKEACFYRKELSKFYYQYQASHYKSNDKTRIFFLGRLFAEVWVWDLAYKRLSIRNGELLYTSESGVAYYIHDLIDRFCDIIRVFSLPKYLQEMLDFINPMLHECIDFIWGKNESYDFNVTNVKYVEGKYFLETYRTNKAIIFNVLKDCVRDSQSSRELLISHMIIMDYSFFVLKYHPTDFLLLKEYLKNDDDMFVKILSLIVKYSRKINCKFVTITAQ
;
A
#
# COMPACT_ATOMS: atom_id res chain seq x y z
N MET A 1 -9.00 0.17 -22.12
CA MET A 1 -9.33 -0.99 -21.28
C MET A 1 -9.24 -0.50 -19.84
N GLU A 2 -10.33 -0.50 -19.08
CA GLU A 2 -10.28 -0.08 -17.67
C GLU A 2 -9.32 -1.01 -16.92
N ARG A 3 -8.36 -0.43 -16.18
CA ARG A 3 -7.36 -1.19 -15.41
C ARG A 3 -8.07 -1.86 -14.23
N ILE A 4 -8.10 -3.18 -14.24
CA ILE A 4 -8.91 -3.99 -13.31
C ILE A 4 -8.56 -3.71 -11.85
N LEU A 5 -7.28 -3.47 -11.54
CA LEU A 5 -6.82 -3.19 -10.18
C LEU A 5 -7.23 -1.80 -9.69
N LEU A 6 -7.34 -0.82 -10.60
CA LEU A 6 -7.88 0.50 -10.26
C LEU A 6 -9.37 0.38 -9.89
N SER A 7 -10.16 -0.38 -10.65
CA SER A 7 -11.57 -0.64 -10.33
C SER A 7 -11.72 -1.39 -9.01
N ILE A 8 -10.86 -2.39 -8.75
CA ILE A 8 -10.80 -3.09 -7.46
C ILE A 8 -10.47 -2.13 -6.32
N TYR A 9 -9.50 -1.23 -6.50
CA TYR A 9 -9.12 -0.26 -5.47
C TYR A 9 -10.22 0.77 -5.20
N LYS A 10 -10.91 1.24 -6.24
CA LYS A 10 -12.09 2.09 -6.11
C LYS A 10 -13.17 1.38 -5.30
N TYR A 11 -13.49 0.14 -5.67
CA TYR A 11 -14.45 -0.66 -4.94
C TYR A 11 -14.03 -0.89 -3.49
N LYS A 12 -12.74 -1.19 -3.23
CA LYS A 12 -12.19 -1.33 -1.88
C LYS A 12 -12.46 -0.07 -1.07
N THR A 13 -12.11 1.09 -1.62
CA THR A 13 -12.27 2.39 -0.97
C THR A 13 -13.74 2.65 -0.65
N GLU A 14 -14.62 2.51 -1.64
CA GLU A 14 -16.06 2.69 -1.46
C GLU A 14 -16.63 1.71 -0.43
N SER A 15 -16.29 0.44 -0.56
CA SER A 15 -16.71 -0.62 0.37
C SER A 15 -16.18 -0.41 1.76
N PHE A 16 -14.98 0.14 1.96
CA PHE A 16 -14.43 0.37 3.30
C PHE A 16 -15.25 1.42 4.07
N PHE A 17 -15.73 2.47 3.39
CA PHE A 17 -16.46 3.59 4.02
C PHE A 17 -17.99 3.48 3.95
N ASN A 18 -18.54 2.75 2.98
CA ASN A 18 -19.97 2.55 2.82
C ASN A 18 -20.36 1.11 3.19
N GLU A 19 -21.51 0.94 3.82
CA GLU A 19 -22.04 -0.40 4.12
C GLU A 19 -22.82 -1.00 2.94
N SER A 20 -23.34 -0.16 2.04
CA SER A 20 -24.23 -0.54 0.93
C SER A 20 -23.58 -0.47 -0.47
N THR A 21 -22.31 -0.86 -0.60
CA THR A 21 -21.67 -0.99 -1.92
C THR A 21 -22.11 -2.29 -2.58
N LEU A 22 -22.58 -2.23 -3.83
CA LEU A 22 -22.92 -3.41 -4.63
C LEU A 22 -21.72 -4.37 -4.71
N PRO A 23 -21.90 -5.69 -4.59
CA PRO A 23 -20.78 -6.63 -4.65
C PRO A 23 -19.92 -6.41 -5.89
N PHE A 24 -18.61 -6.32 -5.70
CA PHE A 24 -17.67 -6.36 -6.81
C PHE A 24 -17.72 -7.75 -7.42
N ASP A 25 -18.25 -7.83 -8.63
CA ASP A 25 -18.28 -9.05 -9.42
C ASP A 25 -17.60 -8.81 -10.77
N ASN A 26 -16.47 -9.48 -10.96
CA ASN A 26 -15.68 -9.42 -12.19
C ASN A 26 -15.53 -10.84 -12.75
N GLN A 27 -15.23 -11.02 -14.03
CA GLN A 27 -15.02 -12.35 -14.63
C GLN A 27 -14.01 -13.22 -13.87
N PHE A 28 -12.95 -12.61 -13.29
CA PHE A 28 -11.86 -13.34 -12.64
C PHE A 28 -11.86 -13.23 -11.11
N PHE A 29 -12.42 -12.15 -10.56
CA PHE A 29 -12.31 -11.83 -9.14
C PHE A 29 -13.65 -11.67 -8.45
N LEU A 30 -13.63 -11.93 -7.14
CA LEU A 30 -14.68 -11.54 -6.22
C LEU A 30 -14.08 -11.29 -4.83
N TYR A 31 -14.89 -10.69 -3.96
CA TYR A 31 -14.56 -10.57 -2.55
C TYR A 31 -15.27 -11.65 -1.73
N LYS A 32 -14.54 -12.32 -0.85
CA LYS A 32 -15.09 -13.29 0.12
C LYS A 32 -14.95 -12.77 1.53
N ALA A 33 -15.98 -13.02 2.35
CA ALA A 33 -15.90 -12.88 3.79
C ALA A 33 -14.80 -13.80 4.35
N ASP A 34 -13.93 -13.28 5.22
CA ASP A 34 -12.94 -14.07 5.95
C ASP A 34 -13.65 -15.04 6.91
N ARG A 35 -13.74 -16.30 6.49
CA ARG A 35 -14.41 -17.39 7.24
C ARG A 35 -13.65 -17.80 8.51
N LYS A 36 -12.40 -17.35 8.71
CA LYS A 36 -11.59 -17.78 9.87
C LYS A 36 -11.99 -17.11 11.19
N ARG A 37 -12.94 -16.18 11.18
CA ARG A 37 -13.42 -15.49 12.39
C ARG A 37 -14.94 -15.60 12.54
N PRO A 38 -15.45 -16.67 13.16
CA PRO A 38 -16.87 -16.86 13.39
C PRO A 38 -17.30 -16.04 14.61
N ARG A 39 -17.56 -14.74 14.43
CA ARG A 39 -18.27 -13.96 15.46
C ARG A 39 -19.34 -13.09 14.81
N ARG A 40 -20.58 -13.61 14.84
CA ARG A 40 -21.94 -13.00 14.73
C ARG A 40 -22.24 -11.87 13.72
N ASP A 41 -21.26 -11.19 13.15
CA ASP A 41 -21.37 -10.43 11.92
C ASP A 41 -20.68 -11.27 10.84
N GLU A 42 -21.36 -11.59 9.75
CA GLU A 42 -20.70 -12.03 8.52
C GLU A 42 -19.52 -11.07 8.26
N SER A 43 -18.30 -11.60 8.24
CA SER A 43 -17.09 -10.82 8.56
C SER A 43 -17.04 -9.48 7.82
N LYS A 44 -16.93 -8.36 8.56
CA LYS A 44 -16.74 -7.03 7.97
C LYS A 44 -15.45 -6.95 7.12
N ASN A 45 -14.55 -7.92 7.30
CA ASN A 45 -13.36 -8.09 6.47
C ASN A 45 -13.69 -8.90 5.21
N ARG A 46 -13.14 -8.48 4.08
CA ARG A 46 -13.28 -9.16 2.80
C ARG A 46 -11.93 -9.27 2.12
N GLU A 47 -11.65 -10.46 1.60
CA GLU A 47 -10.42 -10.79 0.91
C GLU A 47 -10.66 -10.90 -0.58
N LEU A 48 -9.73 -10.39 -1.39
CA LEU A 48 -9.80 -10.53 -2.84
C LEU A 48 -9.39 -11.95 -3.25
N CYS A 49 -10.26 -12.63 -3.99
CA CYS A 49 -10.04 -14.01 -4.43
C CYS A 49 -10.25 -14.16 -5.94
N PHE A 50 -9.53 -15.10 -6.54
CA PHE A 50 -9.86 -15.67 -7.85
C PHE A 50 -11.16 -16.48 -7.75
N LYS A 51 -12.03 -16.34 -8.76
CA LYS A 51 -13.29 -17.09 -8.87
C LYS A 51 -13.09 -18.59 -9.06
N ARG A 52 -11.99 -18.98 -9.73
CA ARG A 52 -11.56 -20.36 -9.94
C ARG A 52 -10.16 -20.52 -9.39
N GLY A 53 -10.02 -21.24 -8.28
CA GLY A 53 -8.74 -21.70 -7.72
C GLY A 53 -8.54 -23.19 -7.93
N CYS A 54 -7.58 -23.78 -7.21
CA CYS A 54 -7.32 -25.22 -7.25
C CYS A 54 -8.58 -26.01 -6.88
N TYR A 55 -8.85 -27.10 -7.61
CA TYR A 55 -9.94 -28.04 -7.32
C TYR A 55 -11.36 -27.44 -7.34
N GLY A 56 -11.56 -26.27 -7.96
CA GLY A 56 -12.87 -25.61 -8.03
C GLY A 56 -13.21 -24.70 -6.84
N ASP A 57 -12.29 -24.58 -5.88
CA ASP A 57 -12.43 -23.67 -4.73
C ASP A 57 -11.87 -22.27 -5.01
N PHE A 58 -12.23 -21.29 -4.19
CA PHE A 58 -11.71 -19.92 -4.30
C PHE A 58 -10.28 -19.85 -3.75
N LEU A 59 -9.41 -19.11 -4.43
CA LEU A 59 -8.04 -18.86 -3.97
C LEU A 59 -7.81 -17.37 -3.72
N LYS A 60 -7.21 -17.03 -2.58
CA LYS A 60 -6.82 -15.64 -2.28
C LYS A 60 -5.78 -15.15 -3.29
N VAL A 61 -5.93 -13.93 -3.79
CA VAL A 61 -4.96 -13.37 -4.74
C VAL A 61 -3.57 -13.21 -4.08
N THR A 62 -3.52 -13.02 -2.77
CA THR A 62 -2.29 -12.99 -1.96
C THR A 62 -1.63 -14.37 -1.75
N SER A 63 -2.20 -15.42 -2.35
CA SER A 63 -1.74 -16.81 -2.28
C SER A 63 -1.75 -17.44 -3.67
N TRP A 64 -1.57 -16.64 -4.72
CA TRP A 64 -1.57 -17.10 -6.10
C TRP A 64 -0.48 -18.14 -6.38
N ASP A 65 0.63 -18.09 -5.64
CA ASP A 65 1.71 -19.07 -5.65
C ASP A 65 1.23 -20.51 -5.37
N TYR A 66 0.17 -20.67 -4.58
CA TYR A 66 -0.41 -21.98 -4.26
C TYR A 66 -0.91 -22.74 -5.49
N LEU A 67 -1.25 -22.04 -6.58
CA LEU A 67 -1.68 -22.68 -7.83
C LEU A 67 -0.61 -23.62 -8.41
N PHE A 68 0.66 -23.34 -8.13
CA PHE A 68 1.79 -23.99 -8.79
C PHE A 68 2.57 -24.94 -7.87
N ARG A 69 2.24 -25.01 -6.58
CA ARG A 69 3.00 -25.77 -5.56
C ARG A 69 3.12 -27.27 -5.82
N GLU A 70 2.14 -27.88 -6.49
CA GLU A 70 2.19 -29.30 -6.83
C GLU A 70 3.14 -29.61 -8.00
N TYR A 71 3.47 -28.59 -8.80
CA TYR A 71 4.28 -28.72 -10.00
C TYR A 71 5.71 -28.21 -9.83
N MET A 72 5.98 -27.51 -8.72
CA MET A 72 7.23 -26.81 -8.47
C MET A 72 7.83 -27.23 -7.12
N PRO A 73 9.15 -27.38 -7.02
CA PRO A 73 9.84 -27.56 -5.75
C PRO A 73 9.50 -26.42 -4.77
N VAL A 74 9.34 -26.75 -3.48
CA VAL A 74 9.04 -25.75 -2.42
C VAL A 74 10.17 -24.72 -2.31
N GLU A 75 11.37 -25.17 -2.64
CA GLU A 75 12.60 -24.41 -2.71
C GLU A 75 12.44 -23.16 -3.58
N TYR A 76 11.77 -23.25 -4.75
CA TYR A 76 11.62 -22.17 -5.73
C TYR A 76 11.21 -20.82 -5.12
N TRP A 77 10.34 -20.85 -4.11
CA TRP A 77 9.81 -19.64 -3.47
C TRP A 77 10.86 -18.92 -2.60
N ASN A 78 11.94 -19.61 -2.23
CA ASN A 78 13.00 -19.12 -1.37
C ASN A 78 14.38 -19.11 -2.07
N HIS A 79 14.61 -20.02 -3.02
CA HIS A 79 15.83 -20.16 -3.82
C HIS A 79 15.54 -20.98 -5.09
N ILE A 80 16.30 -20.79 -6.16
CA ILE A 80 16.20 -21.65 -7.34
C ILE A 80 17.30 -22.70 -7.28
N PRO A 81 16.99 -24.01 -7.22
CA PRO A 81 18.02 -25.04 -7.17
C PRO A 81 18.88 -25.09 -8.44
N ASP A 82 20.17 -25.35 -8.30
CA ASP A 82 21.18 -25.32 -9.37
C ASP A 82 20.88 -26.24 -10.57
N GLU A 83 20.09 -27.29 -10.34
CA GLU A 83 19.63 -28.21 -11.39
C GLU A 83 18.62 -27.56 -12.36
N PHE A 84 17.94 -26.49 -11.94
CA PHE A 84 17.00 -25.70 -12.76
C PHE A 84 17.66 -24.46 -13.39
N ILE A 85 18.95 -24.21 -13.10
CA ILE A 85 19.63 -22.93 -13.33
C ILE A 85 20.17 -22.72 -14.74
N LYS A 86 20.27 -23.75 -15.59
CA LYS A 86 21.13 -23.66 -16.79
C LYS A 86 20.79 -22.51 -17.75
N ASP A 87 19.55 -22.02 -17.81
CA ASP A 87 19.16 -20.93 -18.72
C ASP A 87 18.42 -19.73 -18.09
N LYS A 88 18.10 -19.73 -16.78
CA LYS A 88 17.24 -18.67 -16.17
C LYS A 88 17.67 -18.15 -14.80
N ASN A 89 18.88 -18.47 -14.33
CA ASN A 89 19.41 -17.84 -13.12
C ASN A 89 19.57 -16.33 -13.32
N ILE A 90 19.10 -15.54 -12.37
CA ILE A 90 19.25 -14.09 -12.40
C ILE A 90 20.66 -13.77 -11.92
N PHE A 91 21.50 -13.28 -12.83
CA PHE A 91 22.89 -12.94 -12.52
C PHE A 91 22.99 -12.13 -11.22
N GLY A 92 23.92 -12.49 -10.33
CA GLY A 92 24.13 -11.75 -9.08
C GLY A 92 23.01 -11.83 -8.03
N PHE A 93 21.97 -12.63 -8.24
CA PHE A 93 21.01 -12.95 -7.16
C PHE A 93 21.61 -13.98 -6.20
N ALA A 94 21.40 -13.73 -4.90
CA ALA A 94 21.53 -14.73 -3.86
C ALA A 94 20.16 -15.28 -3.45
N ASN A 95 20.12 -16.33 -2.63
CA ASN A 95 18.86 -16.92 -2.12
C ASN A 95 17.96 -15.87 -1.45
N ILE A 96 18.55 -14.94 -0.70
CA ILE A 96 17.80 -13.88 -0.05
C ILE A 96 17.09 -12.95 -1.04
N ASP A 97 17.62 -12.78 -2.25
CA ASP A 97 17.01 -11.95 -3.28
C ASP A 97 15.75 -12.60 -3.87
N TYR A 98 15.81 -13.92 -4.14
CA TYR A 98 14.65 -14.69 -4.56
C TYR A 98 13.53 -14.61 -3.52
N TYR A 99 13.86 -14.85 -2.25
CA TYR A 99 12.91 -14.71 -1.16
C TYR A 99 12.31 -13.30 -1.07
N ASN A 100 13.14 -12.25 -1.12
CA ASN A 100 12.68 -10.87 -0.97
C ASN A 100 11.75 -10.42 -2.09
N VAL A 101 12.08 -10.74 -3.34
CA VAL A 101 11.24 -10.37 -4.50
C VAL A 101 9.93 -11.16 -4.46
N ASN A 102 9.98 -12.47 -4.21
CA ASN A 102 8.77 -13.29 -4.05
C ASN A 102 7.88 -12.75 -2.92
N LEU A 103 8.46 -12.33 -1.80
CA LEU A 103 7.73 -11.74 -0.69
C LEU A 103 7.01 -10.45 -1.11
N ILE A 104 7.67 -9.56 -1.83
CA ILE A 104 7.06 -8.32 -2.35
C ILE A 104 5.88 -8.66 -3.29
N VAL A 105 6.13 -9.51 -4.28
CA VAL A 105 5.17 -9.89 -5.34
C VAL A 105 3.93 -10.59 -4.77
N ASN A 106 4.10 -11.44 -3.75
CA ASN A 106 2.96 -12.11 -3.11
C ASN A 106 2.19 -11.19 -2.16
N ARG A 107 2.89 -10.34 -1.40
CA ARG A 107 2.27 -9.51 -0.36
C ARG A 107 1.66 -8.21 -0.88
N MET A 108 2.07 -7.71 -2.05
CA MET A 108 1.55 -6.45 -2.57
C MET A 108 0.02 -6.46 -2.78
N PHE A 109 -0.59 -7.62 -3.05
CA PHE A 109 -2.05 -7.71 -3.20
C PHE A 109 -2.86 -7.47 -1.92
N PHE A 110 -2.25 -7.53 -0.72
CA PHE A 110 -2.93 -7.17 0.54
C PHE A 110 -3.37 -5.69 0.59
N ILE A 111 -2.91 -4.86 -0.35
CA ILE A 111 -3.44 -3.51 -0.51
C ILE A 111 -4.90 -3.51 -0.96
N PHE A 112 -5.40 -4.58 -1.59
CA PHE A 112 -6.77 -4.66 -2.11
C PHE A 112 -7.75 -5.28 -1.12
N ASP A 113 -7.29 -5.97 -0.08
CA ASP A 113 -8.17 -6.51 0.96
C ASP A 113 -8.88 -5.41 1.75
N ILE A 114 -10.12 -5.67 2.17
CA ILE A 114 -10.95 -4.75 2.94
C ILE A 114 -10.97 -5.23 4.39
N ASN A 115 -10.41 -4.46 5.33
CA ASN A 115 -10.40 -4.82 6.76
C ASN A 115 -11.09 -3.77 7.63
N LYS A 116 -12.38 -3.94 7.89
CA LYS A 116 -13.20 -2.98 8.64
C LYS A 116 -13.20 -3.17 10.16
N GLU A 117 -12.61 -4.25 10.66
CA GLU A 117 -12.51 -4.45 12.11
C GLU A 117 -11.81 -3.27 12.80
N ALA A 118 -12.31 -2.87 13.97
CA ALA A 118 -11.83 -1.69 14.70
C ALA A 118 -10.31 -1.76 15.01
N CYS A 119 -9.77 -2.95 15.27
CA CYS A 119 -8.36 -3.16 15.52
C CYS A 119 -7.47 -2.95 14.28
N PHE A 120 -8.02 -3.12 13.07
CA PHE A 120 -7.30 -2.94 11.80
C PHE A 120 -7.65 -1.62 11.09
N TYR A 121 -8.71 -0.92 11.48
CA TYR A 121 -9.14 0.32 10.85
C TYR A 121 -8.00 1.33 10.66
N ARG A 122 -7.19 1.54 11.70
CA ARG A 122 -6.03 2.46 11.65
C ARG A 122 -4.95 1.99 10.68
N LYS A 123 -4.78 0.68 10.56
CA LYS A 123 -3.83 0.06 9.63
C LYS A 123 -4.26 0.32 8.19
N GLU A 124 -5.55 0.17 7.90
CA GLU A 124 -6.10 0.49 6.58
C GLU A 124 -5.95 1.98 6.23
N LEU A 125 -6.25 2.90 7.17
CA LEU A 125 -6.02 4.33 6.94
C LEU A 125 -4.56 4.64 6.59
N SER A 126 -3.61 4.01 7.29
CA SER A 126 -2.18 4.15 6.96
C SER A 126 -1.84 3.58 5.58
N LYS A 127 -2.43 2.44 5.17
CA LYS A 127 -2.22 1.89 3.83
C LYS A 127 -2.75 2.85 2.74
N PHE A 128 -3.95 3.40 2.89
CA PHE A 128 -4.48 4.41 1.97
C PHE A 128 -3.53 5.61 1.84
N TYR A 129 -3.07 6.14 2.98
CA TYR A 129 -2.12 7.25 3.01
C TYR A 129 -0.78 6.94 2.34
N TYR A 130 -0.14 5.83 2.70
CA TYR A 130 1.16 5.46 2.16
C TYR A 130 1.11 5.14 0.67
N GLN A 131 0.05 4.46 0.22
CA GLN A 131 -0.17 4.23 -1.22
C GLN A 131 -0.36 5.56 -1.96
N TYR A 132 -1.23 6.44 -1.45
CA TYR A 132 -1.49 7.73 -2.09
C TYR A 132 -0.23 8.58 -2.20
N GLN A 133 0.57 8.69 -1.14
CA GLN A 133 1.80 9.48 -1.18
C GLN A 133 2.88 8.84 -2.07
N ALA A 134 2.99 7.51 -2.11
CA ALA A 134 3.90 6.82 -3.02
C ALA A 134 3.55 7.10 -4.50
N SER A 135 2.25 7.14 -4.83
CA SER A 135 1.77 7.36 -6.19
C SER A 135 1.76 8.83 -6.63
N HIS A 136 1.42 9.77 -5.74
CA HIS A 136 1.19 11.17 -6.10
C HIS A 136 2.37 12.11 -5.83
N TYR A 137 3.28 11.80 -4.89
CA TYR A 137 4.36 12.72 -4.51
C TYR A 137 5.56 12.70 -5.49
N LYS A 138 5.30 12.92 -6.78
CA LYS A 138 6.24 12.77 -7.91
C LYS A 138 7.45 13.72 -7.88
N SER A 139 7.50 14.68 -6.96
CA SER A 139 8.59 15.65 -6.84
C SER A 139 9.85 15.10 -6.19
N ASN A 140 9.79 13.98 -5.45
CA ASN A 140 10.92 13.45 -4.71
C ASN A 140 10.86 11.92 -4.53
N ASP A 141 11.70 11.22 -5.27
CA ASP A 141 11.75 9.75 -5.26
C ASP A 141 12.15 9.16 -3.90
N LYS A 142 13.02 9.82 -3.12
CA LYS A 142 13.37 9.34 -1.76
C LYS A 142 12.15 9.33 -0.84
N THR A 143 11.32 10.35 -0.95
CA THR A 143 10.07 10.45 -0.16
C THR A 143 9.07 9.39 -0.59
N ARG A 144 8.94 9.18 -1.90
CA ARG A 144 8.05 8.14 -2.42
C ARG A 144 8.53 6.71 -2.04
N ILE A 145 9.83 6.41 -2.09
CA ILE A 145 10.39 5.15 -1.57
C ILE A 145 10.11 4.99 -0.08
N PHE A 146 10.25 6.07 0.69
CA PHE A 146 9.91 6.02 2.11
C PHE A 146 8.45 5.58 2.30
N PHE A 147 7.51 6.19 1.60
CA PHE A 147 6.09 5.81 1.69
C PHE A 147 5.81 4.40 1.16
N LEU A 148 6.46 3.98 0.07
CA LEU A 148 6.37 2.63 -0.45
C LEU A 148 6.87 1.60 0.58
N GLY A 149 8.02 1.85 1.22
CA GLY A 149 8.54 1.00 2.29
C GLY A 149 7.60 0.92 3.49
N ARG A 150 6.94 2.04 3.87
CA ARG A 150 5.92 2.04 4.92
C ARG A 150 4.67 1.25 4.52
N LEU A 151 4.22 1.37 3.28
CA LEU A 151 3.11 0.57 2.74
C LEU A 151 3.45 -0.94 2.80
N PHE A 152 4.64 -1.30 2.34
CA PHE A 152 5.14 -2.67 2.35
C PHE A 152 5.30 -3.25 3.75
N ALA A 153 5.77 -2.47 4.72
CA ALA A 153 5.75 -2.88 6.13
C ALA A 153 4.33 -3.16 6.63
N GLU A 154 3.34 -2.35 6.25
CA GLU A 154 1.94 -2.58 6.64
C GLU A 154 1.34 -3.84 5.97
N VAL A 155 1.90 -4.32 4.85
CA VAL A 155 1.52 -5.62 4.24
C VAL A 155 2.51 -6.75 4.54
N TRP A 156 3.26 -6.62 5.65
CA TRP A 156 4.17 -7.65 6.16
C TRP A 156 5.33 -8.03 5.22
N VAL A 157 5.76 -7.09 4.38
CA VAL A 157 7.04 -7.20 3.68
C VAL A 157 8.13 -6.71 4.63
N TRP A 158 9.19 -7.51 4.77
CA TRP A 158 10.28 -7.25 5.69
C TRP A 158 11.16 -6.11 5.17
N ASP A 159 11.83 -5.41 6.08
CA ASP A 159 12.64 -4.25 5.74
C ASP A 159 13.84 -4.60 4.88
N LEU A 160 14.41 -5.79 5.04
CA LEU A 160 15.45 -6.33 4.17
C LEU A 160 15.03 -6.42 2.69
N ALA A 161 13.74 -6.61 2.42
CA ALA A 161 13.21 -6.68 1.06
C ALA A 161 12.97 -5.27 0.49
N TYR A 162 12.15 -4.45 1.16
CA TYR A 162 11.77 -3.15 0.60
C TYR A 162 12.88 -2.09 0.64
N LYS A 163 13.90 -2.21 1.52
CA LYS A 163 15.05 -1.28 1.55
C LYS A 163 15.95 -1.39 0.31
N ARG A 164 15.82 -2.48 -0.46
CA ARG A 164 16.54 -2.69 -1.73
C ARG A 164 15.84 -2.04 -2.92
N LEU A 165 14.68 -1.43 -2.70
CA LEU A 165 13.93 -0.73 -3.74
C LEU A 165 14.47 0.68 -3.96
N SER A 166 14.53 1.08 -5.23
CA SER A 166 14.91 2.42 -5.64
C SER A 166 14.15 2.82 -6.91
N ILE A 167 14.23 4.09 -7.30
CA ILE A 167 13.66 4.56 -8.57
C ILE A 167 14.76 5.12 -9.44
N ARG A 168 14.65 4.80 -10.73
CA ARG A 168 15.45 5.40 -11.78
C ARG A 168 14.55 5.61 -12.98
N ASN A 169 14.57 6.82 -13.53
CA ASN A 169 13.79 7.19 -14.72
C ASN A 169 12.28 6.89 -14.59
N GLY A 170 11.73 7.06 -13.38
CA GLY A 170 10.31 6.82 -13.10
C GLY A 170 9.92 5.35 -12.89
N GLU A 171 10.86 4.41 -12.99
CA GLU A 171 10.62 2.97 -12.82
C GLU A 171 11.16 2.47 -11.50
N LEU A 172 10.53 1.42 -10.96
CA LEU A 172 10.92 0.79 -9.70
C LEU A 172 11.97 -0.29 -9.96
N LEU A 173 13.08 -0.22 -9.23
CA LEU A 173 14.18 -1.17 -9.32
C LEU A 173 14.39 -1.89 -7.99
N TYR A 174 14.88 -3.12 -8.07
CA TYR A 174 15.39 -3.90 -6.94
C TYR A 174 16.89 -4.11 -7.08
N THR A 175 17.65 -3.76 -6.04
CA THR A 175 19.10 -4.00 -5.98
C THR A 175 19.38 -5.31 -5.25
N SER A 176 19.93 -6.28 -6.00
CA SER A 176 20.36 -7.59 -5.49
C SER A 176 21.49 -7.49 -4.45
N GLU A 177 21.78 -8.59 -3.76
CA GLU A 177 22.87 -8.66 -2.78
C GLU A 177 24.25 -8.37 -3.40
N SER A 178 24.46 -8.74 -4.65
CA SER A 178 25.68 -8.40 -5.41
C SER A 178 25.76 -6.93 -5.83
N GLY A 179 24.73 -6.13 -5.59
CA GLY A 179 24.65 -4.72 -5.98
C GLY A 179 24.14 -4.46 -7.40
N VAL A 180 23.78 -5.51 -8.15
CA VAL A 180 23.17 -5.36 -9.49
C VAL A 180 21.70 -4.95 -9.33
N ALA A 181 21.29 -3.92 -10.08
CA ALA A 181 19.93 -3.38 -10.06
C ALA A 181 19.10 -3.91 -11.24
N TYR A 182 17.86 -4.29 -10.95
CA TYR A 182 16.91 -4.85 -11.91
C TYR A 182 15.61 -4.07 -11.87
N TYR A 183 14.99 -3.85 -13.04
CA TYR A 183 13.61 -3.40 -13.07
C TYR A 183 12.69 -4.46 -12.48
N ILE A 184 11.77 -4.04 -11.60
CA ILE A 184 10.85 -4.98 -10.94
C ILE A 184 9.99 -5.74 -11.97
N HIS A 185 9.59 -5.07 -13.05
CA HIS A 185 8.83 -5.68 -14.15
C HIS A 185 9.61 -6.81 -14.83
N ASP A 186 10.89 -6.59 -15.15
CA ASP A 186 11.75 -7.64 -15.72
C ASP A 186 11.92 -8.82 -14.75
N LEU A 187 11.99 -8.56 -13.44
CA LEU A 187 12.05 -9.62 -12.46
C LEU A 187 10.76 -10.44 -12.47
N ILE A 188 9.60 -9.79 -12.41
CA ILE A 188 8.29 -10.44 -12.47
C ILE A 188 8.19 -11.38 -13.68
N ASP A 189 8.61 -10.91 -14.86
CA ASP A 189 8.61 -11.73 -16.08
C ASP A 189 9.53 -12.94 -15.95
N ARG A 190 10.76 -12.74 -15.43
CA ARG A 190 11.70 -13.85 -15.19
C ARG A 190 11.14 -14.87 -14.21
N PHE A 191 10.53 -14.44 -13.10
CA PHE A 191 9.89 -15.34 -12.14
C PHE A 191 8.79 -16.18 -12.83
N CYS A 192 7.87 -15.53 -13.56
CA CYS A 192 6.83 -16.23 -14.30
C CYS A 192 7.41 -17.19 -15.37
N ASP A 193 8.47 -16.78 -16.05
CA ASP A 193 9.17 -17.59 -17.04
C ASP A 193 9.86 -18.82 -16.47
N ILE A 194 10.32 -18.78 -15.23
CA ILE A 194 10.83 -19.95 -14.53
C ILE A 194 9.67 -20.89 -14.16
N ILE A 195 8.52 -20.36 -13.70
CA ILE A 195 7.32 -21.16 -13.42
C ILE A 195 6.90 -21.96 -14.67
N ARG A 196 6.97 -21.36 -15.87
CA ARG A 196 6.65 -22.02 -17.14
C ARG A 196 7.51 -23.23 -17.49
N VAL A 197 8.70 -23.35 -16.91
CA VAL A 197 9.61 -24.50 -17.14
C VAL A 197 9.03 -25.80 -16.58
N PHE A 198 8.17 -25.72 -15.55
CA PHE A 198 7.70 -26.87 -14.78
C PHE A 198 6.55 -27.68 -15.42
N SER A 199 6.51 -27.80 -16.75
CA SER A 199 5.54 -28.65 -17.50
C SER A 199 4.09 -28.56 -16.99
N LEU A 200 3.61 -27.33 -16.83
CA LEU A 200 2.31 -27.06 -16.22
C LEU A 200 1.15 -27.57 -17.09
N PRO A 201 0.04 -28.04 -16.51
CA PRO A 201 -1.22 -28.22 -17.22
C PRO A 201 -1.66 -26.93 -17.91
N LYS A 202 -2.34 -27.06 -19.06
CA LYS A 202 -2.79 -25.91 -19.88
C LYS A 202 -3.56 -24.86 -19.08
N TYR A 203 -4.47 -25.26 -18.19
CA TYR A 203 -5.27 -24.32 -17.40
C TYR A 203 -4.42 -23.47 -16.42
N LEU A 204 -3.30 -24.02 -15.91
CA LEU A 204 -2.37 -23.26 -15.06
C LEU A 204 -1.49 -22.32 -15.88
N GLN A 205 -1.14 -22.70 -17.11
CA GLN A 205 -0.48 -21.78 -18.04
C GLN A 205 -1.38 -20.57 -18.33
N GLU A 206 -2.66 -20.80 -18.66
CA GLU A 206 -3.63 -19.72 -18.88
C GLU A 206 -3.80 -18.83 -17.63
N MET A 207 -3.81 -19.42 -16.43
CA MET A 207 -3.84 -18.65 -15.17
C MET A 207 -2.57 -17.84 -14.95
N LEU A 208 -1.39 -18.38 -15.25
CA LEU A 208 -0.12 -17.66 -15.15
C LEU A 208 -0.06 -16.49 -16.15
N ASP A 209 -0.54 -16.70 -17.37
CA ASP A 209 -0.61 -15.67 -18.40
C ASP A 209 -1.57 -14.53 -18.02
N PHE A 210 -2.57 -14.80 -17.18
CA PHE A 210 -3.41 -13.77 -16.56
C PHE A 210 -2.75 -13.10 -15.35
N ILE A 211 -2.09 -13.88 -14.49
CA ILE A 211 -1.44 -13.36 -13.28
C ILE A 211 -0.28 -12.44 -13.63
N ASN A 212 0.55 -12.79 -14.62
CA ASN A 212 1.74 -12.01 -14.95
C ASN A 212 1.41 -10.53 -15.24
N PRO A 213 0.53 -10.18 -16.20
CA PRO A 213 0.11 -8.79 -16.43
C PRO A 213 -0.48 -8.11 -15.19
N MET A 214 -1.20 -8.85 -14.33
CA MET A 214 -1.75 -8.32 -13.08
C MET A 214 -0.65 -7.94 -12.08
N LEU A 215 0.44 -8.71 -12.01
CA LEU A 215 1.60 -8.36 -11.17
C LEU A 215 2.21 -7.01 -11.61
N HIS A 216 2.41 -6.83 -12.92
CA HIS A 216 2.89 -5.57 -13.50
C HIS A 216 1.92 -4.42 -13.21
N GLU A 217 0.61 -4.63 -13.43
CA GLU A 217 -0.40 -3.61 -13.15
C GLU A 217 -0.42 -3.20 -11.68
N CYS A 218 -0.21 -4.15 -10.76
CA CYS A 218 -0.18 -3.90 -9.32
C CYS A 218 0.99 -2.99 -8.94
N ILE A 219 2.18 -3.27 -9.44
CA ILE A 219 3.37 -2.42 -9.25
C ILE A 219 3.14 -1.02 -9.82
N ASP A 220 2.62 -0.93 -11.04
CA ASP A 220 2.32 0.33 -11.70
C ASP A 220 1.29 1.17 -10.93
N PHE A 221 0.27 0.51 -10.36
CA PHE A 221 -0.76 1.14 -9.54
C PHE A 221 -0.20 1.65 -8.20
N ILE A 222 0.52 0.79 -7.47
CA ILE A 222 1.13 1.15 -6.18
C ILE A 222 2.05 2.36 -6.34
N TRP A 223 2.83 2.36 -7.41
CA TRP A 223 3.81 3.40 -7.67
C TRP A 223 3.24 4.63 -8.41
N GLY A 224 2.04 4.55 -8.98
CA GLY A 224 1.43 5.66 -9.71
C GLY A 224 2.10 5.98 -11.06
N LYS A 225 2.61 4.96 -11.76
CA LYS A 225 3.29 5.12 -13.07
C LYS A 225 2.33 5.62 -14.14
N ASN A 226 1.16 5.00 -14.26
CA ASN A 226 0.20 5.29 -15.34
C ASN A 226 -0.98 6.12 -14.84
N GLU A 227 -1.66 5.64 -13.80
CA GLU A 227 -2.82 6.29 -13.19
C GLU A 227 -2.72 6.20 -11.67
N SER A 228 -3.44 7.07 -10.98
CA SER A 228 -3.52 7.07 -9.52
C SER A 228 -4.96 7.33 -9.11
N TYR A 229 -5.38 6.70 -8.03
CA TYR A 229 -6.72 6.89 -7.49
C TYR A 229 -6.79 8.19 -6.70
N ASP A 230 -7.72 9.07 -7.06
CA ASP A 230 -7.98 10.32 -6.36
C ASP A 230 -9.37 10.33 -5.71
N PHE A 231 -9.53 11.15 -4.67
CA PHE A 231 -10.76 11.27 -3.89
C PHE A 231 -11.56 12.50 -4.34
N ASN A 232 -12.86 12.35 -4.51
CA ASN A 232 -13.74 13.48 -4.82
C ASN A 232 -14.43 14.01 -3.56
N VAL A 233 -13.67 14.69 -2.70
CA VAL A 233 -14.12 15.19 -1.38
C VAL A 233 -13.47 16.55 -1.08
N THR A 234 -14.13 17.38 -0.26
CA THR A 234 -13.57 18.64 0.24
C THR A 234 -12.19 18.44 0.87
N ASN A 235 -11.31 19.43 0.71
CA ASN A 235 -9.94 19.44 1.21
C ASN A 235 -8.99 18.37 0.62
N VAL A 236 -9.41 17.57 -0.38
CA VAL A 236 -8.54 16.54 -1.00
C VAL A 236 -7.21 17.11 -1.53
N LYS A 237 -7.21 18.34 -2.07
CA LYS A 237 -5.98 19.00 -2.53
C LYS A 237 -4.90 19.11 -1.45
N TYR A 238 -5.27 19.17 -0.17
CA TYR A 238 -4.34 19.24 0.96
C TYR A 238 -3.77 17.87 1.36
N VAL A 239 -4.22 16.79 0.73
CA VAL A 239 -3.59 15.46 0.83
C VAL A 239 -2.43 15.34 -0.16
N GLU A 240 -2.40 16.15 -1.22
CA GLU A 240 -1.27 16.19 -2.13
C GLU A 240 -0.08 16.84 -1.41
N GLY A 241 0.93 16.05 -1.04
CA GLY A 241 2.00 16.50 -0.15
C GLY A 241 2.77 17.73 -0.65
N LYS A 242 2.90 17.91 -1.98
CA LYS A 242 3.61 19.06 -2.55
C LYS A 242 2.76 20.32 -2.38
N TYR A 243 1.50 20.29 -2.81
CA TYR A 243 0.55 21.38 -2.58
C TYR A 243 0.41 21.74 -1.09
N PHE A 244 0.33 20.73 -0.21
CA PHE A 244 0.28 20.93 1.24
C PHE A 244 1.51 21.70 1.75
N LEU A 245 2.71 21.25 1.40
CA LEU A 245 3.96 21.84 1.87
C LEU A 245 4.20 23.24 1.30
N GLU A 246 3.88 23.46 0.03
CA GLU A 246 3.95 24.78 -0.61
C GLU A 246 2.99 25.75 0.08
N THR A 247 1.74 25.34 0.29
CA THR A 247 0.75 26.17 1.01
C THR A 247 1.20 26.48 2.43
N TYR A 248 1.76 25.50 3.15
CA TYR A 248 2.28 25.71 4.51
C TYR A 248 3.38 26.76 4.56
N ARG A 249 4.32 26.71 3.60
CA ARG A 249 5.44 27.66 3.52
C ARG A 249 5.00 29.07 3.17
N THR A 250 4.01 29.21 2.29
CA THR A 250 3.49 30.52 1.87
C THR A 250 2.56 31.14 2.93
N ASN A 251 1.63 30.35 3.48
CA ASN A 251 0.66 30.83 4.46
C ASN A 251 0.21 29.71 5.41
N LYS A 252 0.86 29.64 6.57
CA LYS A 252 0.55 28.66 7.63
C LYS A 252 -0.91 28.69 8.09
N ALA A 253 -1.54 29.86 8.11
CA ALA A 253 -2.92 30.00 8.58
C ALA A 253 -3.92 29.23 7.71
N ILE A 254 -3.64 29.07 6.40
CA ILE A 254 -4.48 28.23 5.52
C ILE A 254 -4.44 26.79 6.00
N ILE A 255 -3.25 26.24 6.23
CA ILE A 255 -3.10 24.87 6.72
C ILE A 255 -3.70 24.71 8.12
N PHE A 256 -3.51 25.67 9.02
CA PHE A 256 -4.10 25.62 10.35
C PHE A 256 -5.64 25.59 10.32
N ASN A 257 -6.27 26.36 9.44
CA ASN A 257 -7.72 26.27 9.22
C ASN A 257 -8.14 24.89 8.66
N VAL A 258 -7.37 24.33 7.74
CA VAL A 258 -7.64 22.97 7.23
C VAL A 258 -7.50 21.92 8.34
N LEU A 259 -6.51 22.05 9.23
CA LEU A 259 -6.37 21.17 10.40
C LEU A 259 -7.55 21.31 11.37
N LYS A 260 -8.09 22.52 11.52
CA LYS A 260 -9.33 22.78 12.28
C LYS A 260 -10.52 22.03 11.66
N ASP A 261 -10.68 22.12 10.35
CA ASP A 261 -11.75 21.40 9.62
C ASP A 261 -11.63 19.88 9.76
N CYS A 262 -10.42 19.36 10.00
CA CYS A 262 -10.15 17.94 10.15
C CYS A 262 -10.70 17.32 11.45
N VAL A 263 -11.12 18.13 12.42
CA VAL A 263 -11.62 17.66 13.72
C VAL A 263 -13.05 18.12 14.03
N ARG A 264 -13.77 18.61 13.01
CA ARG A 264 -15.19 19.01 13.14
C ARG A 264 -16.07 17.78 13.37
N ASP A 265 -17.16 17.94 14.11
CA ASP A 265 -17.98 16.80 14.55
C ASP A 265 -18.81 16.15 13.42
N SER A 266 -19.20 16.93 12.40
CA SER A 266 -20.06 16.46 11.29
C SER A 266 -19.26 16.09 10.04
N GLN A 267 -18.50 15.00 10.09
CA GLN A 267 -17.75 14.47 8.94
C GLN A 267 -18.32 13.14 8.45
N SER A 268 -18.49 13.02 7.14
CA SER A 268 -18.72 11.73 6.49
C SER A 268 -17.50 10.81 6.62
N SER A 269 -17.69 9.51 6.47
CA SER A 269 -16.62 8.51 6.50
C SER A 269 -15.48 8.81 5.51
N ARG A 270 -15.80 9.38 4.34
CA ARG A 270 -14.80 9.78 3.34
C ARG A 270 -14.04 11.03 3.75
N GLU A 271 -14.73 12.04 4.31
CA GLU A 271 -14.07 13.23 4.86
C GLU A 271 -13.13 12.86 6.01
N LEU A 272 -13.53 11.92 6.88
CA LEU A 272 -12.68 11.40 7.95
C LEU A 272 -11.37 10.80 7.40
N LEU A 273 -11.40 10.07 6.28
CA LEU A 273 -10.17 9.58 5.65
C LEU A 273 -9.26 10.75 5.23
N ILE A 274 -9.82 11.71 4.49
CA ILE A 274 -9.08 12.87 4.00
C ILE A 274 -8.48 13.65 5.17
N SER A 275 -9.25 13.89 6.22
CA SER A 275 -8.77 14.53 7.44
C SER A 275 -7.61 13.77 8.09
N HIS A 276 -7.71 12.44 8.21
CA HIS A 276 -6.60 11.65 8.72
C HIS A 276 -5.35 11.77 7.84
N MET A 277 -5.49 11.77 6.51
CA MET A 277 -4.38 11.94 5.59
C MET A 277 -3.71 13.31 5.72
N ILE A 278 -4.49 14.39 5.85
CA ILE A 278 -3.99 15.74 6.08
C ILE A 278 -3.24 15.85 7.42
N ILE A 279 -3.77 15.27 8.51
CA ILE A 279 -3.04 15.23 9.79
C ILE A 279 -1.72 14.46 9.66
N MET A 280 -1.71 13.37 8.89
CA MET A 280 -0.48 12.60 8.61
C MET A 280 0.52 13.43 7.79
N ASP A 281 0.06 14.25 6.84
CA ASP A 281 0.92 15.17 6.09
C ASP A 281 1.52 16.26 6.98
N TYR A 282 0.74 16.87 7.86
CA TYR A 282 1.28 17.81 8.84
C TYR A 282 2.36 17.16 9.72
N SER A 283 2.09 15.93 10.17
CA SER A 283 3.05 15.16 10.97
C SER A 283 4.34 14.88 10.19
N PHE A 284 4.24 14.39 8.94
CA PHE A 284 5.38 13.97 8.14
C PHE A 284 6.16 15.15 7.52
N PHE A 285 5.48 16.08 6.86
CA PHE A 285 6.12 17.13 6.08
C PHE A 285 6.53 18.34 6.94
N VAL A 286 5.85 18.58 8.06
CA VAL A 286 6.16 19.71 8.96
C VAL A 286 6.83 19.22 10.23
N LEU A 287 6.10 18.52 11.10
CA LEU A 287 6.56 18.24 12.47
C LEU A 287 7.77 17.30 12.55
N LYS A 288 7.96 16.43 11.55
CA LYS A 288 9.17 15.60 11.45
C LYS A 288 10.46 16.43 11.43
N TYR A 289 10.45 17.56 10.74
CA TYR A 289 11.62 18.42 10.53
C TYR A 289 11.61 19.65 11.44
N HIS A 290 10.42 20.17 11.77
CA HIS A 290 10.21 21.34 12.61
C HIS A 290 9.19 21.03 13.71
N PRO A 291 9.55 20.20 14.71
CA PRO A 291 8.59 19.76 15.74
C PRO A 291 8.04 20.91 16.59
N THR A 292 8.79 22.02 16.71
CA THR A 292 8.37 23.24 17.41
C THR A 292 7.23 23.97 16.71
N ASP A 293 6.96 23.71 15.42
CA ASP A 293 5.88 24.37 14.69
C ASP A 293 4.48 24.01 15.23
N PHE A 294 4.36 22.97 16.07
CA PHE A 294 3.11 22.72 16.80
C PHE A 294 2.77 23.86 17.78
N LEU A 295 3.76 24.60 18.31
CA LEU A 295 3.52 25.75 19.18
C LEU A 295 2.86 26.90 18.42
N LEU A 296 3.16 27.04 17.12
CA LEU A 296 2.51 28.01 16.26
C LEU A 296 1.03 27.65 16.05
N LEU A 297 0.73 26.36 15.90
CA LEU A 297 -0.65 25.88 15.84
C LEU A 297 -1.39 26.13 17.16
N LYS A 298 -0.73 25.89 18.31
CA LYS A 298 -1.29 26.18 19.63
C LYS A 298 -1.62 27.67 19.78
N GLU A 299 -0.69 28.56 19.44
CA GLU A 299 -0.93 30.01 19.49
C GLU A 299 -2.04 30.44 18.54
N TYR A 300 -2.12 29.84 17.34
CA TYR A 300 -3.20 30.11 16.39
C TYR A 300 -4.58 29.72 16.95
N LEU A 301 -4.66 28.64 17.71
CA LEU A 301 -5.87 28.10 18.32
C LEU A 301 -6.06 28.52 19.78
N LYS A 302 -5.39 29.57 20.26
CA LYS A 302 -5.43 29.99 21.69
C LYS A 302 -6.82 30.27 22.28
N ASN A 303 -7.82 30.49 21.44
CA ASN A 303 -9.21 30.72 21.85
C ASN A 303 -10.08 29.45 21.71
N ASP A 304 -9.50 28.31 21.34
CA ASP A 304 -10.18 27.06 20.98
C ASP A 304 -9.34 25.84 21.41
N ASP A 305 -9.07 25.76 22.71
CA ASP A 305 -8.23 24.72 23.32
C ASP A 305 -8.75 23.30 23.04
N ASP A 306 -10.06 23.10 23.00
CA ASP A 306 -10.68 21.81 22.69
C ASP A 306 -10.31 21.34 21.29
N MET A 307 -10.36 22.22 20.28
CA MET A 307 -9.92 21.87 18.93
C MET A 307 -8.42 21.58 18.88
N PHE A 308 -7.61 22.36 19.59
CA PHE A 308 -6.18 22.10 19.69
C PHE A 308 -5.91 20.69 20.27
N VAL A 309 -6.59 20.31 21.35
CA VAL A 309 -6.46 18.98 21.97
C VAL A 309 -6.90 17.85 21.03
N LYS A 310 -8.00 18.04 20.27
CA LYS A 310 -8.45 17.06 19.26
C LYS A 310 -7.37 16.85 18.18
N ILE A 311 -6.80 17.94 17.65
CA ILE A 311 -5.74 17.88 16.62
C ILE A 311 -4.48 17.22 17.19
N LEU A 312 -4.04 17.64 18.38
CA LEU A 312 -2.86 17.09 19.04
C LEU A 312 -3.00 15.58 19.27
N SER A 313 -4.18 15.12 19.69
CA SER A 313 -4.47 13.70 19.89
C SER A 313 -4.29 12.88 18.62
N LEU A 314 -4.72 13.42 17.46
CA LEU A 314 -4.49 12.78 16.17
C LEU A 314 -3.00 12.82 15.78
N ILE A 315 -2.32 13.95 15.96
CA ILE A 315 -0.88 14.09 15.67
C ILE A 315 -0.06 13.08 16.46
N VAL A 316 -0.25 12.97 17.78
CA VAL A 316 0.49 12.04 18.64
C VAL A 316 0.25 10.59 18.18
N LYS A 317 -0.99 10.28 17.82
CA LYS A 317 -1.39 8.96 17.32
C LYS A 317 -0.68 8.59 16.01
N TYR A 318 -0.46 9.54 15.10
CA TYR A 318 0.23 9.29 13.81
C TYR A 318 1.75 9.45 13.85
N SER A 319 2.26 10.35 14.69
CA SER A 319 3.70 10.64 14.83
C SER A 319 4.51 9.41 15.23
N ARG A 320 3.93 8.51 16.06
CA ARG A 320 4.54 7.22 16.40
C ARG A 320 4.74 6.31 15.19
N LYS A 321 3.83 6.35 14.21
CA LYS A 321 3.97 5.58 12.97
C LYS A 321 4.95 6.23 12.00
N ILE A 322 5.01 7.56 11.96
CA ILE A 322 5.81 8.30 10.98
C ILE A 322 7.27 8.49 11.47
N ASN A 323 7.58 7.98 12.68
CA ASN A 323 8.87 8.12 13.34
C ASN A 323 9.28 9.60 13.52
N CYS A 324 8.31 10.42 13.91
CA CYS A 324 8.53 11.83 14.22
C CYS A 324 9.10 12.00 15.63
N LYS A 325 10.17 12.80 15.78
CA LYS A 325 10.79 13.16 17.08
C LYS A 325 9.86 13.92 18.03
N PHE A 326 8.66 14.29 17.58
CA PHE A 326 7.64 15.03 18.31
C PHE A 326 7.22 14.39 19.65
N VAL A 327 7.25 13.05 19.74
CA VAL A 327 6.79 12.32 20.94
C VAL A 327 7.69 12.57 22.16
N THR A 328 8.93 13.01 21.98
CA THR A 328 9.87 13.25 23.10
C THR A 328 9.63 14.60 23.80
N ILE A 329 8.99 15.57 23.13
CA ILE A 329 8.82 16.95 23.66
C ILE A 329 7.56 17.08 24.52
N THR A 330 6.58 16.19 24.36
CA THR A 330 5.30 16.22 25.12
C THR A 330 5.34 15.41 26.43
N ALA A 331 6.49 14.84 26.77
CA ALA A 331 6.74 14.10 28.02
C ALA A 331 7.62 14.88 29.02
N GLN A 332 7.92 16.14 28.72
CA GLN A 332 8.53 17.15 29.59
C GLN A 332 7.53 18.29 29.75
#